data_AF-A0A396IRR8-F1
#
_entry.id   AF-A0A396IRR8-F1
#
_cell.length_a   1.000
_cell.length_b   1.000
_cell.length_c   1.000
_cell.angle_alpha   90.00
_cell.angle_beta   90.00
_cell.angle_gamma   90.00
#
_symmetry.space_group_name_H-M   'P 1'
#
loop_
_entity.id
_entity.type
_entity.pdbx_description
1 polymer ?
#
loop_
_entity_poly.entity_id
_entity_poly.type
_entity_poly.pdbx_seq_one_letter_code
_entity_poly.pdbx_strand_id
1 'polypeptide(L)'
;MKSGNVLIFRCLSTVSWCNGVGNEALVVVESKDQCKTKGQSDEHKVTLRRLMQNREAARKSRLRKKAYVQQLENSRLRLAQIEHELQQVRQQGTFVGIGVTADHGHSIVGNVMQYFKPSGSVAFDMDYARWVDEHERQINDIRSAINSQMGDNELHLLLVDGVMVHYDELYKLKSIGAKADVFHILSGLWKTPAERCFMWLGGFRSSELYHS
;
A
#
# COMPACT_ATOMS: atom_id res chain seq x y z
N MET A 1 33.76 17.39 -36.04
CA MET A 1 32.61 18.07 -35.43
C MET A 1 31.48 17.06 -35.30
N LYS A 2 31.07 16.73 -34.07
CA LYS A 2 29.95 15.81 -33.78
C LYS A 2 28.67 16.65 -33.68
N SER A 3 27.70 16.36 -34.54
CA SER A 3 26.31 16.81 -34.44
C SER A 3 25.51 15.67 -35.09
N GLY A 4 24.61 14.93 -34.46
CA GLY A 4 23.66 15.31 -33.43
C GLY A 4 22.27 15.09 -34.01
N ASN A 5 21.91 13.85 -34.37
CA ASN A 5 20.57 13.52 -34.87
C ASN A 5 19.78 12.75 -33.80
N VAL A 6 19.01 13.52 -33.04
CA VAL A 6 17.93 13.05 -32.18
C VAL A 6 16.71 12.82 -33.06
N LEU A 7 16.37 11.57 -33.35
CA LEU A 7 15.08 11.23 -33.98
C LEU A 7 14.04 11.04 -32.87
N ILE A 8 13.28 12.10 -32.63
CA ILE A 8 12.06 12.11 -31.82
C ILE A 8 10.98 11.36 -32.61
N PHE A 9 10.65 10.15 -32.19
CA PHE A 9 9.45 9.45 -32.67
C PHE A 9 8.22 10.10 -32.06
N ARG A 10 7.60 11.01 -32.81
CA ARG A 10 6.27 11.55 -32.51
C ARG A 10 5.23 10.58 -33.07
N CYS A 11 4.70 9.69 -32.23
CA CYS A 11 3.56 8.86 -32.57
C CYS A 11 2.29 9.72 -32.51
N LEU A 12 1.88 10.27 -33.65
CA LEU A 12 0.56 10.90 -33.81
C LEU A 12 -0.48 9.81 -34.04
N SER A 13 -1.46 9.82 -33.14
CA SER A 13 -2.65 8.99 -33.11
C SER A 13 -3.56 9.29 -34.31
N THR A 14 -3.87 8.26 -35.10
CA THR A 14 -5.14 8.21 -35.85
C THR A 14 -5.66 6.78 -35.84
N VAL A 15 -6.43 6.42 -34.81
CA VAL A 15 -7.25 5.21 -34.83
C VAL A 15 -8.53 5.54 -35.60
N SER A 16 -8.58 5.18 -36.88
CA SER A 16 -9.83 5.19 -37.65
C SER A 16 -10.62 3.92 -37.35
N TRP A 17 -11.78 4.07 -36.73
CA TRP A 17 -12.77 3.01 -36.54
C TRP A 17 -13.60 2.90 -37.81
N CYS A 18 -13.31 1.93 -38.69
CA CYS A 18 -14.17 1.64 -39.83
C CYS A 18 -15.40 0.83 -39.39
N ASN A 19 -16.55 1.50 -39.35
CA ASN A 19 -17.87 0.89 -39.39
C ASN A 19 -18.42 0.98 -40.83
N GLY A 20 -19.06 -0.10 -41.29
CA GLY A 20 -20.23 -0.01 -42.16
C GLY A 20 -20.02 0.00 -43.68
N VAL A 21 -20.24 -1.18 -44.28
CA VAL A 21 -21.01 -1.45 -45.51
C VAL A 21 -20.81 -0.52 -46.72
N GLY A 22 -20.21 -1.08 -47.78
CA GLY A 22 -20.28 -0.58 -49.15
C GLY A 22 -19.94 -1.71 -50.13
N ASN A 23 -20.89 -2.04 -51.00
CA ASN A 23 -20.79 -3.10 -52.01
C ASN A 23 -19.70 -2.81 -53.04
N GLU A 24 -18.78 -3.76 -53.26
CA GLU A 24 -17.96 -3.81 -54.47
C GLU A 24 -17.94 -5.25 -55.01
N ALA A 25 -18.26 -5.36 -56.29
CA ALA A 25 -18.39 -6.60 -57.04
C ALA A 25 -17.05 -7.34 -57.14
N LEU A 26 -16.98 -8.53 -56.55
CA LEU A 26 -15.84 -9.43 -56.73
C LEU A 26 -16.02 -10.20 -58.03
N VAL A 27 -15.26 -9.80 -59.06
CA VAL A 27 -15.08 -10.55 -60.31
C VAL A 27 -14.53 -11.94 -59.98
N VAL A 28 -15.28 -12.98 -60.34
CA VAL A 28 -14.86 -14.38 -60.27
C VAL A 28 -13.82 -14.61 -61.36
N VAL A 29 -12.56 -14.75 -60.98
CA VAL A 29 -11.53 -15.39 -61.81
C VAL A 29 -11.31 -16.79 -61.24
N GLU A 30 -11.92 -17.79 -61.89
CA GLU A 30 -11.60 -19.19 -61.65
C GLU A 30 -10.17 -19.47 -62.14
N SER A 31 -9.23 -19.61 -61.21
CA SER A 31 -7.93 -20.22 -61.49
C SER A 31 -8.03 -21.71 -61.18
N LYS A 32 -8.01 -22.52 -62.24
CA LYS A 32 -8.14 -23.98 -62.20
C LYS A 32 -6.74 -24.60 -62.16
N ASP A 33 -6.19 -24.75 -60.95
CA ASP A 33 -5.02 -25.62 -60.71
C ASP A 33 -5.42 -26.81 -59.85
N GLN A 34 -5.72 -27.92 -60.53
CA GLN A 34 -5.84 -29.24 -59.90
C GLN A 34 -4.47 -29.91 -59.89
N CYS A 35 -3.81 -29.90 -58.73
CA CYS A 35 -3.04 -31.04 -58.25
C CYS A 35 -2.93 -30.95 -56.73
N LYS A 36 -3.96 -31.39 -55.99
CA LYS A 36 -3.92 -31.47 -54.52
C LYS A 36 -4.53 -32.80 -54.06
N THR A 37 -3.64 -33.76 -53.83
CA THR A 37 -3.93 -35.04 -53.19
C THR A 37 -4.56 -34.81 -51.81
N LYS A 38 -5.41 -35.75 -51.36
CA LYS A 38 -6.31 -35.70 -50.19
C LYS A 38 -5.76 -35.00 -48.92
N GLY A 39 -4.44 -34.93 -48.70
CA GLY A 39 -3.81 -34.25 -47.56
C GLY A 39 -3.97 -32.72 -47.48
N GLN A 40 -4.05 -31.99 -48.60
CA GLN A 40 -4.15 -30.52 -48.55
C GLN A 40 -5.57 -30.00 -48.25
N SER A 41 -6.61 -30.77 -48.56
CA SER A 41 -7.98 -30.47 -48.13
C SER A 41 -8.12 -30.60 -46.62
N ASP A 42 -7.46 -31.60 -46.02
CA ASP A 42 -7.52 -31.85 -44.59
C ASP A 42 -6.65 -30.85 -43.79
N GLU A 43 -5.50 -30.43 -44.33
CA GLU A 43 -4.70 -29.34 -43.76
C GLU A 43 -5.44 -27.99 -43.80
N HIS A 44 -6.17 -27.71 -44.89
CA HIS A 44 -7.02 -26.53 -45.01
C HIS A 44 -8.17 -26.56 -43.98
N LYS A 45 -8.84 -27.71 -43.78
CA LYS A 45 -9.86 -27.87 -42.74
C LYS A 45 -9.31 -27.73 -41.31
N VAL A 46 -8.09 -28.20 -41.05
CA VAL A 46 -7.41 -28.00 -39.75
C VAL A 46 -7.10 -26.52 -39.53
N THR A 47 -6.61 -25.83 -40.56
CA THR A 47 -6.32 -24.40 -40.50
C THR A 47 -7.58 -23.57 -40.23
N LEU A 48 -8.68 -23.87 -40.93
CA LEU A 48 -9.98 -23.22 -40.70
C LEU A 48 -10.48 -23.42 -39.26
N ARG A 49 -10.36 -24.64 -38.70
CA ARG A 49 -10.72 -24.92 -37.31
C ARG A 49 -9.88 -24.10 -36.31
N ARG A 50 -8.56 -24.01 -36.52
CA ARG A 50 -7.67 -23.19 -35.68
C ARG A 50 -8.02 -21.71 -35.74
N LEU A 51 -8.37 -21.19 -36.92
CA LEU A 51 -8.79 -19.80 -37.08
C LEU A 51 -10.11 -19.50 -36.35
N MET A 52 -11.09 -20.41 -36.44
CA MET A 52 -12.35 -20.26 -35.70
C MET A 52 -12.12 -20.26 -34.19
N GLN A 53 -11.30 -21.19 -33.67
CA GLN A 53 -10.94 -21.23 -32.25
C GLN A 53 -10.15 -20.00 -31.81
N ASN A 54 -9.22 -19.50 -32.63
CA ASN A 54 -8.48 -18.27 -32.33
C ASN A 54 -9.43 -17.06 -32.29
N ARG A 55 -10.41 -16.99 -33.20
CA ARG A 55 -11.43 -15.93 -33.21
C ARG A 55 -12.27 -15.95 -31.94
N GLU A 56 -12.67 -17.12 -31.47
CA GLU A 56 -13.39 -17.28 -30.20
C GLU A 56 -12.52 -16.96 -28.99
N ALA A 57 -11.28 -17.45 -28.96
CA ALA A 57 -10.32 -17.17 -27.91
C ALA A 57 -10.00 -15.67 -27.80
N ALA A 58 -9.84 -14.99 -28.93
CA ALA A 58 -9.64 -13.54 -28.99
C ALA A 58 -10.85 -12.78 -28.45
N ARG A 59 -12.08 -13.18 -28.79
CA ARG A 59 -13.30 -12.60 -28.21
C ARG A 59 -13.35 -12.80 -26.69
N LYS A 60 -13.10 -14.00 -26.20
CA LYS A 60 -13.09 -14.31 -24.76
C LYS A 60 -12.01 -13.52 -24.02
N SER A 61 -10.83 -13.38 -24.62
CA SER A 61 -9.75 -12.54 -24.09
C SER A 61 -10.14 -11.08 -23.99
N ARG A 62 -10.71 -10.52 -25.08
CA ARG A 62 -11.22 -9.14 -25.09
C ARG A 62 -12.30 -8.92 -24.03
N LEU A 63 -13.23 -9.86 -23.88
CA LEU A 63 -14.31 -9.76 -22.89
C LEU A 63 -13.76 -9.76 -21.46
N ARG A 64 -12.83 -10.67 -21.13
CA ARG A 64 -12.17 -10.69 -19.81
C ARG A 64 -11.40 -9.41 -19.53
N LYS A 65 -10.64 -8.90 -20.52
CA LYS A 65 -9.91 -7.64 -20.36
C LYS A 65 -10.88 -6.47 -20.13
N LYS A 66 -12.01 -6.45 -20.86
CA LYS A 66 -13.06 -5.43 -20.66
C LYS A 66 -13.64 -5.48 -19.26
N ALA A 67 -13.98 -6.67 -18.75
CA ALA A 67 -14.49 -6.84 -17.40
C ALA A 67 -13.47 -6.41 -16.32
N TYR A 68 -12.19 -6.77 -16.51
CA TYR A 68 -11.12 -6.35 -15.60
C TYR A 68 -10.91 -4.83 -15.60
N VAL A 69 -10.91 -4.19 -16.77
CA VAL A 69 -10.81 -2.72 -16.87
C VAL A 69 -12.01 -2.05 -16.19
N GLN A 70 -13.23 -2.57 -16.39
CA GLN A 70 -14.43 -2.06 -15.72
C GLN A 70 -14.34 -2.20 -14.19
N GLN A 71 -13.80 -3.33 -13.71
CA GLN A 71 -13.54 -3.52 -12.27
C GLN A 71 -12.51 -2.51 -11.76
N LEU A 72 -11.44 -2.24 -12.52
CA LEU A 72 -10.45 -1.24 -12.17
C LEU A 72 -11.06 0.16 -12.10
N GLU A 73 -11.87 0.55 -13.09
CA GLU A 73 -12.59 1.83 -13.08
C GLU A 73 -13.51 1.97 -11.86
N ASN A 74 -14.24 0.91 -11.51
CA ASN A 74 -15.07 0.87 -10.30
C ASN A 74 -14.22 1.05 -9.03
N SER A 75 -13.13 0.30 -8.91
CA SER A 75 -12.22 0.41 -7.76
C SER A 75 -11.61 1.81 -7.63
N ARG A 76 -11.25 2.44 -8.76
CA ARG A 76 -10.72 3.82 -8.80
C ARG A 76 -11.75 4.84 -8.31
N LEU A 77 -13.01 4.71 -8.71
CA LEU A 77 -14.09 5.60 -8.25
C LEU A 77 -14.34 5.41 -6.74
N ARG A 78 -14.33 4.17 -6.25
CA ARG A 78 -14.50 3.87 -4.83
C ARG A 78 -13.35 4.44 -3.98
N LEU A 79 -12.12 4.35 -4.47
CA LEU A 79 -10.96 4.97 -3.81
C LEU A 79 -11.10 6.49 -3.75
N ALA A 80 -11.45 7.14 -4.86
CA ALA A 80 -11.66 8.60 -4.89
C ALA A 80 -12.78 9.04 -3.91
N GLN A 81 -13.84 8.24 -3.77
CA GLN A 81 -14.90 8.49 -2.79
C GLN A 81 -14.38 8.42 -1.35
N ILE A 82 -13.65 7.35 -1.00
CA ILE A 82 -13.08 7.18 0.34
C ILE A 82 -12.05 8.28 0.64
N GLU A 83 -11.23 8.67 -0.33
CA GLU A 83 -10.28 9.79 -0.20
C GLU A 83 -10.99 11.11 0.10
N HIS A 84 -12.11 11.37 -0.59
CA HIS A 84 -12.93 12.55 -0.35
C HIS A 84 -13.58 12.52 1.05
N GLU A 85 -14.10 11.36 1.49
CA GLU A 85 -14.63 11.17 2.84
C GLU A 85 -13.55 11.39 3.92
N LEU A 86 -12.33 10.88 3.71
CA LEU A 86 -11.20 11.13 4.60
C LEU A 86 -10.81 12.61 4.66
N GLN A 87 -10.81 13.31 3.52
CA GLN A 87 -10.55 14.75 3.49
C GLN A 87 -11.65 15.55 4.21
N GLN A 88 -12.91 15.14 4.08
CA GLN A 88 -14.01 15.74 4.82
C GLN A 88 -13.87 15.51 6.33
N VAL A 89 -13.58 14.29 6.77
CA VAL A 89 -13.33 13.99 8.19
C VAL A 89 -12.15 14.79 8.72
N ARG A 90 -11.07 14.96 7.93
CA ARG A 90 -9.94 15.82 8.31
C ARG A 90 -10.36 17.28 8.48
N GLN A 91 -11.14 17.84 7.56
CA GLN A 91 -11.63 19.22 7.62
C GLN A 91 -12.65 19.45 8.75
N GLN A 92 -13.54 18.48 9.00
CA GLN A 92 -14.46 18.50 10.15
C GLN A 92 -13.68 18.34 11.47
N GLY A 93 -12.59 17.56 11.46
CA GLY A 93 -11.61 17.50 12.54
C GLY A 93 -10.81 18.79 12.74
N THR A 94 -10.66 19.62 11.70
CA THR A 94 -10.06 20.97 11.79
C THR A 94 -11.01 21.99 12.43
N PHE A 95 -12.33 21.81 12.32
CA PHE A 95 -13.31 22.69 12.99
C PHE A 95 -13.45 22.41 14.50
N VAL A 96 -13.13 21.19 14.95
CA VAL A 96 -13.05 20.85 16.38
C VAL A 96 -11.61 20.95 16.93
N GLY A 97 -10.61 21.08 16.04
CA GLY A 97 -9.21 21.19 16.39
C GLY A 97 -8.49 22.23 15.54
N ILE A 98 -8.78 23.51 15.79
CA ILE A 98 -7.90 24.71 15.72
C ILE A 98 -8.73 25.83 16.37
N GLY A 99 -8.85 25.75 17.68
CA GLY A 99 -9.33 26.80 18.56
C GLY A 99 -8.26 27.09 19.60
N VAL A 100 -7.02 27.34 19.15
CA VAL A 100 -5.97 27.88 20.01
C VAL A 100 -5.82 29.34 19.64
N THR A 101 -6.83 30.13 20.01
CA THR A 101 -6.53 31.48 20.48
C THR A 101 -5.64 31.29 21.68
N ALA A 102 -4.40 31.74 21.55
CA ALA A 102 -3.48 31.93 22.65
C ALA A 102 -4.11 32.92 23.63
N ASP A 103 -4.89 32.42 24.59
CA ASP A 103 -5.06 32.97 25.93
C ASP A 103 -6.13 32.11 26.67
N HIS A 104 -5.87 31.83 27.95
CA HIS A 104 -6.68 31.07 28.91
C HIS A 104 -6.73 29.55 28.75
N GLY A 105 -5.97 28.89 29.64
CA GLY A 105 -5.84 27.44 29.73
C GLY A 105 -7.06 26.70 30.28
N HIS A 106 -6.84 25.39 30.38
CA HIS A 106 -7.73 24.35 30.91
C HIS A 106 -8.87 23.85 30.00
N SER A 107 -8.65 22.63 29.48
CA SER A 107 -9.63 21.54 29.49
C SER A 107 -10.89 21.64 28.62
N ILE A 108 -10.74 21.39 27.31
CA ILE A 108 -11.89 20.96 26.47
C ILE A 108 -11.60 19.65 25.70
N VAL A 109 -10.35 19.40 25.28
CA VAL A 109 -9.98 18.14 24.59
C VAL A 109 -10.01 16.91 25.54
N GLY A 110 -9.87 17.10 26.85
CA GLY A 110 -9.92 16.02 27.84
C GLY A 110 -11.32 15.42 28.09
N ASN A 111 -12.40 16.13 27.76
CA ASN A 111 -13.75 15.74 28.21
C ASN A 111 -14.50 14.80 27.25
N VAL A 112 -14.23 14.82 25.95
CA VAL A 112 -14.93 13.92 25.00
C VAL A 112 -14.33 12.50 25.03
N MET A 113 -13.05 12.37 25.35
CA MET A 113 -12.34 11.09 25.44
C MET A 113 -12.56 10.37 26.78
N GLN A 114 -13.17 11.02 27.78
CA GLN A 114 -13.40 10.44 29.10
C GLN A 114 -14.50 9.36 29.11
N TYR A 115 -15.44 9.39 28.17
CA TYR A 115 -16.61 8.49 28.14
C TYR A 115 -16.60 7.45 27.03
N PHE A 116 -15.70 7.57 26.05
CA PHE A 116 -15.54 6.56 25.00
C PHE A 116 -14.32 5.71 25.32
N LYS A 117 -14.54 4.53 25.92
CA LYS A 117 -13.48 3.52 26.10
C LYS A 117 -13.07 3.03 24.71
N PRO A 118 -11.87 3.36 24.20
CA PRO A 118 -11.45 2.89 22.90
C PRO A 118 -11.34 1.35 22.93
N SER A 119 -11.59 0.71 21.78
CA SER A 119 -11.27 -0.71 21.60
C SER A 119 -9.82 -0.96 22.02
N GLY A 120 -9.52 -2.13 22.59
CA GLY A 120 -8.18 -2.42 23.16
C GLY A 120 -7.02 -2.20 22.17
N SER A 121 -7.25 -2.41 20.87
CA SER A 121 -6.30 -2.10 19.80
C SER A 121 -6.04 -0.60 19.63
N VAL A 122 -7.10 0.20 19.57
CA VAL A 122 -7.03 1.66 19.42
C VAL A 122 -6.41 2.31 20.66
N ALA A 123 -6.75 1.82 21.85
CA ALA A 123 -6.14 2.28 23.10
C ALA A 123 -4.63 2.02 23.11
N PHE A 124 -4.21 0.81 22.70
CA PHE A 124 -2.80 0.47 22.58
C PHE A 124 -2.05 1.37 21.58
N ASP A 125 -2.63 1.63 20.40
CA ASP A 125 -1.99 2.48 19.40
C ASP A 125 -1.77 3.91 19.92
N MET A 126 -2.75 4.45 20.65
CA MET A 126 -2.66 5.78 21.25
C MET A 126 -1.62 5.85 22.37
N ASP A 127 -1.59 4.84 23.25
CA ASP A 127 -0.61 4.80 24.33
C ASP A 127 0.81 4.55 23.79
N TYR A 128 0.96 3.75 22.73
CA TYR A 128 2.26 3.52 22.09
C TYR A 128 2.77 4.80 21.41
N ALA A 129 1.91 5.56 20.73
CA ALA A 129 2.29 6.85 20.15
C ALA A 129 2.82 7.81 21.24
N ARG A 130 2.12 7.90 22.38
CA ARG A 130 2.57 8.70 23.52
C ARG A 130 3.93 8.22 24.06
N TRP A 131 4.13 6.90 24.12
CA TRP A 131 5.40 6.32 24.55
C TRP A 131 6.56 6.68 23.61
N VAL A 132 6.31 6.71 22.29
CA VAL A 132 7.31 7.12 21.28
C VAL A 132 7.68 8.60 21.45
N ASP A 133 6.70 9.49 21.63
CA ASP A 133 6.95 10.92 21.85
C ASP A 133 7.83 11.16 23.09
N GLU A 134 7.52 10.45 24.18
CA GLU A 134 8.31 10.52 25.42
C GLU A 134 9.72 9.94 25.23
N HIS A 135 9.86 8.86 24.45
CA HIS A 135 11.17 8.28 24.14
C HIS A 135 12.04 9.25 23.33
N GLU A 136 11.46 9.92 22.34
CA GLU A 136 12.17 10.96 21.57
C GLU A 136 12.58 12.13 22.46
N ARG A 137 11.72 12.54 23.40
CA ARG A 137 12.06 13.57 24.40
C ARG A 137 13.26 13.15 25.23
N GLN A 138 13.25 11.95 25.81
CA GLN A 138 14.37 11.44 26.61
C GLN A 138 15.67 11.33 25.82
N ILE A 139 15.62 10.91 24.55
CA ILE A 139 16.80 10.89 23.67
C ILE A 139 17.35 12.31 23.47
N ASN A 140 16.47 13.29 23.25
CA ASN A 140 16.89 14.69 23.07
C ASN A 140 17.45 15.28 24.37
N ASP A 141 16.87 14.94 25.52
CA ASP A 141 17.37 15.33 26.83
C ASP A 141 18.78 14.76 27.08
N ILE A 142 19.01 13.48 26.75
CA ILE A 142 20.35 12.85 26.81
C ILE A 142 21.34 13.57 25.90
N ARG A 143 20.96 13.85 24.65
CA ARG A 143 21.82 14.59 23.72
C ARG A 143 22.16 15.98 24.27
N SER A 144 21.18 16.68 24.84
CA SER A 144 21.38 17.99 25.45
C SER A 144 22.32 17.93 26.66
N ALA A 145 22.12 16.96 27.55
CA ALA A 145 22.93 16.72 28.75
C ALA A 145 24.40 16.40 28.40
N ILE A 146 24.62 15.60 27.36
CA ILE A 146 25.96 15.31 26.85
C ILE A 146 26.60 16.58 26.27
N ASN A 147 25.85 17.35 25.49
CA ASN A 147 26.35 18.59 24.89
C ASN A 147 26.66 19.69 25.93
N SER A 148 25.96 19.71 27.07
CA SER A 148 26.21 20.64 28.17
C SER A 148 27.29 20.16 29.15
N GLN A 149 27.94 19.02 28.87
CA GLN A 149 29.01 18.47 29.71
C GLN A 149 28.55 18.18 31.15
N MET A 150 27.32 17.66 31.31
CA MET A 150 26.83 17.19 32.61
C MET A 150 27.74 16.10 33.20
N GLY A 151 27.86 16.08 34.53
CA GLY A 151 28.71 15.11 35.22
C GLY A 151 28.19 13.67 35.07
N ASP A 152 29.09 12.72 34.87
CA ASP A 152 28.78 11.31 34.58
C ASP A 152 27.79 10.66 35.57
N ASN A 153 27.84 11.05 36.85
CA ASN A 153 26.96 10.51 37.89
C ASN A 153 25.49 10.94 37.71
N GLU A 154 25.27 12.17 37.25
CA GLU A 154 23.94 12.72 36.98
C GLU A 154 23.40 12.21 35.64
N LEU A 155 24.30 12.02 34.66
CA LEU A 155 23.98 11.38 33.38
C LEU A 155 23.51 9.93 33.56
N HIS A 156 24.20 9.15 34.39
CA HIS A 156 23.89 7.74 34.61
C HIS A 156 22.59 7.55 35.42
N LEU A 157 22.44 8.26 36.54
CA LEU A 157 21.32 8.04 37.46
C LEU A 157 19.99 8.65 36.98
N LEU A 158 20.02 9.80 36.31
CA LEU A 158 18.80 10.54 35.97
C LEU A 158 18.29 10.23 34.56
N LEU A 159 19.20 9.97 33.62
CA LEU A 159 18.84 9.79 32.21
C LEU A 159 18.87 8.32 31.78
N VAL A 160 19.85 7.52 32.21
CA VAL A 160 19.91 6.09 31.81
C VAL A 160 18.88 5.26 32.58
N ASP A 161 18.80 5.41 33.91
CA ASP A 161 17.79 4.70 34.72
C ASP A 161 16.36 5.15 34.34
N GLY A 162 16.17 6.42 34.00
CA GLY A 162 14.89 6.95 33.50
C GLY A 162 14.47 6.28 32.17
N VAL A 163 15.42 6.13 31.23
CA VAL A 163 15.17 5.41 29.97
C VAL A 163 14.88 3.92 30.22
N MET A 164 15.58 3.28 31.16
CA MET A 164 15.32 1.88 31.50
C MET A 164 13.90 1.67 32.04
N VAL A 165 13.44 2.54 32.94
CA VAL A 165 12.06 2.52 33.44
C VAL A 165 11.05 2.78 32.30
N HIS A 166 11.37 3.70 31.37
CA HIS A 166 10.54 3.95 30.19
C HIS A 166 10.41 2.71 29.30
N TYR A 167 11.47 1.92 29.13
CA TYR A 167 11.41 0.65 28.42
C TYR A 167 10.55 -0.41 29.14
N ASP A 168 10.54 -0.45 30.47
CA ASP A 168 9.65 -1.35 31.22
C ASP A 168 8.17 -1.02 30.97
N GLU A 169 7.84 0.26 30.80
CA GLU A 169 6.48 0.68 30.42
C GLU A 169 6.08 0.15 29.04
N LEU A 170 7.01 0.09 28.08
CA LEU A 170 6.75 -0.50 26.76
C LEU A 170 6.34 -1.97 26.86
N TYR A 171 7.02 -2.75 27.71
CA TYR A 171 6.69 -4.16 27.91
C TYR A 171 5.33 -4.34 28.54
N LYS A 172 4.95 -3.49 29.50
CA LYS A 172 3.61 -3.48 30.10
C LYS A 172 2.55 -3.17 29.04
N LEU A 173 2.79 -2.15 28.21
CA LEU A 173 1.89 -1.77 27.13
C LEU A 173 1.67 -2.92 26.15
N LYS A 174 2.76 -3.55 25.69
CA LYS A 174 2.70 -4.73 24.81
C LYS A 174 1.97 -5.90 25.45
N SER A 175 2.15 -6.13 26.75
CA SER A 175 1.42 -7.19 27.48
C SER A 175 -0.08 -6.90 27.53
N ILE A 176 -0.49 -5.67 27.81
CA ILE A 176 -1.89 -5.25 27.83
C ILE A 176 -2.49 -5.39 26.42
N GLY A 177 -1.80 -4.88 25.40
CA GLY A 177 -2.25 -4.99 24.01
C GLY A 177 -2.34 -6.44 23.53
N ALA A 178 -1.38 -7.31 23.89
CA ALA A 178 -1.41 -8.73 23.54
C ALA A 178 -2.55 -9.49 24.22
N LYS A 179 -2.90 -9.11 25.47
CA LYS A 179 -4.06 -9.64 26.18
C LYS A 179 -5.39 -9.21 25.54
N ALA A 180 -5.42 -8.04 24.90
CA ALA A 180 -6.60 -7.54 24.21
C ALA A 180 -6.74 -8.11 22.80
N ASP A 181 -5.66 -8.07 22.01
CA ASP A 181 -5.61 -8.57 20.64
C ASP A 181 -4.15 -8.85 20.22
N VAL A 182 -3.78 -10.13 20.19
CA VAL A 182 -2.44 -10.57 19.77
C VAL A 182 -2.18 -10.32 18.29
N PHE A 183 -3.20 -10.37 17.42
CA PHE A 183 -3.04 -10.11 16.00
C PHE A 183 -2.76 -8.64 15.75
N HIS A 184 -3.38 -7.74 16.52
CA HIS A 184 -3.06 -6.32 16.51
C HIS A 184 -1.60 -6.04 16.92
N ILE A 185 -1.08 -6.75 17.93
CA ILE A 185 0.34 -6.61 18.30
C ILE A 185 1.28 -7.08 17.18
N LEU A 186 0.98 -8.20 16.51
CA LEU A 186 1.88 -8.76 15.49
C LEU A 186 1.77 -8.05 14.13
N SER A 187 0.57 -7.60 13.76
CA SER A 187 0.28 -7.10 12.41
C SER A 187 -0.18 -5.64 12.37
N GLY A 188 -0.35 -5.00 13.52
CA GLY A 188 -0.88 -3.64 13.63
C GLY A 188 0.04 -2.57 13.03
N LEU A 189 -0.56 -1.38 12.85
CA LEU A 189 0.06 -0.22 12.22
C LEU A 189 0.97 0.56 13.17
N TRP A 190 1.00 0.20 14.46
CA TRP A 190 1.89 0.79 15.46
C TRP A 190 3.39 0.57 15.15
N LYS A 191 3.72 -0.37 14.26
CA LYS A 191 5.09 -0.64 13.79
C LYS A 191 5.25 -0.29 12.32
N THR A 192 6.36 0.34 11.99
CA THR A 192 6.78 0.51 10.60
C THR A 192 7.06 -0.86 9.95
N PRO A 193 6.92 -0.97 8.62
CA PRO A 193 7.27 -2.22 7.91
C PRO A 193 8.70 -2.70 8.19
N ALA A 194 9.65 -1.77 8.35
CA ALA A 194 11.04 -2.09 8.67
C ALA A 194 11.17 -2.74 10.05
N GLU A 195 10.59 -2.15 11.09
CA GLU A 195 10.66 -2.69 12.45
C GLU A 195 9.96 -4.06 12.58
N ARG A 196 8.89 -4.29 11.80
CA ARG A 196 8.21 -5.59 11.78
C ARG A 196 9.12 -6.69 11.25
N CYS A 197 9.94 -6.41 10.23
CA CYS A 197 10.93 -7.36 9.71
C CYS A 197 11.96 -7.74 10.79
N PHE A 198 12.39 -6.79 11.62
CA PHE A 198 13.35 -7.06 12.69
C PHE A 198 12.79 -7.89 13.85
N MET A 199 11.47 -7.86 14.08
CA MET A 199 10.83 -8.72 15.09
C MET A 199 11.00 -10.21 14.75
N TRP A 200 10.93 -10.57 13.47
CA TRP A 200 11.18 -11.94 12.99
C TRP A 200 12.67 -12.29 12.98
N LEU A 201 13.56 -11.30 12.80
CA LEU A 201 15.01 -11.51 12.78
C LEU A 201 15.64 -11.57 14.19
N GLY A 202 14.96 -11.01 15.19
CA GLY A 202 15.35 -11.02 16.61
C GLY A 202 14.75 -12.17 17.44
N GLY A 203 14.05 -13.12 16.81
CA GLY A 203 13.48 -14.29 17.46
C GLY A 203 14.45 -15.47 17.63
N PHE A 204 14.02 -16.45 18.42
CA PHE A 204 14.70 -17.74 18.63
C PHE A 204 15.15 -18.36 17.30
N ARG A 205 16.46 -18.51 17.10
CA ARG A 205 16.98 -19.25 15.95
C ARG A 205 16.88 -20.73 16.28
N SER A 206 15.92 -21.44 15.67
CA SER A 206 15.78 -22.89 15.82
C SER A 206 17.05 -23.69 15.50
N SER A 207 18.06 -23.07 14.88
CA SER A 207 19.39 -23.64 14.67
C SER A 207 20.25 -23.80 15.93
N GLU A 208 19.90 -23.18 17.06
CA GLU A 208 20.67 -23.29 18.32
C GLU A 208 20.27 -24.51 19.18
N LEU A 209 19.20 -25.23 18.82
CA LEU A 209 18.73 -26.41 19.55
C LEU A 209 19.53 -27.70 19.29
N TYR A 210 20.39 -27.73 18.27
CA TYR A 210 21.20 -28.91 17.94
C TYR A 210 22.64 -28.84 18.47
N HIS A 211 22.97 -27.83 19.29
CA HIS A 211 24.30 -27.64 19.88
C HIS A 211 24.25 -27.42 21.41
N SER A 212 23.39 -28.15 22.13
CA SER A 212 23.50 -28.36 23.59
C SER A 212 23.78 -29.82 23.90
#